data_AF-A0A0G0FYW2-F1
#
_entry.id   AF-A0A0G0FYW2-F1
#
_cell.length_a   1.000
_cell.length_b   1.000
_cell.length_c   1.000
_cell.angle_alpha   90.00
_cell.angle_beta   90.00
_cell.angle_gamma   90.00
#
_symmetry.space_group_name_H-M   'P 1'
#
loop_
_entity.id
_entity.type
_entity.pdbx_description
1 polymer ?
#
loop_
_entity_poly.entity_id
_entity_poly.type
_entity_poly.pdbx_seq_one_letter_code
_entity_poly.pdbx_strand_id
1 'polypeptide(L)'
;MKLSKILTKKFWSIRKIILGVAILLVMFGIFYVIFGRKNTVGSIQTDFVSKQNLEETVLATAQVVSNTDLDLGFQAGGIVRWVPVKEGDKVYQGQVLAVLDQSSAHASLTTAKGSLAQAEANYAKLLAGAAMEDIKIYEDAVASAQHDLDSSNNLAVNILSDAYVKIYNVYTTSTSMQNNYFSASDQEGIKARESRANINSNLQDVKIYLDTAQKNSTNENVDSAISQMLLSLNNVYSSLSIIREQSDSGIYYSKVSLTDKTSLDTQKGYINTALTDVTTKKQNIISYKISLQKAQHQLDLKKAPPMQADIDLAKAQILSAQGQVDSASVALNNLIIVAPSAGTITEVVTKIGEQATAMAKAIVLQDVGNLYAEANVSEANIASLKTGQDIDYTFDALGPDKHFSGKVTTINPASTVISGVVDYKIKGNIENVPNIKPGMTANMTILIEKKDNVLAVPSTAIINKNSKKYVRVVDDSKKITYHEVQVDTGMEADGGLIEIISGLNEGQGIVTYIKP
;
A
#
# COMPACT_ATOMS: atom_id res chain seq x y z
N MET A 1 17.15 164.64 14.49
CA MET A 1 18.39 165.40 14.78
C MET A 1 19.59 164.58 14.27
N LYS A 2 20.59 165.22 13.64
CA LYS A 2 21.83 164.73 12.97
C LYS A 2 22.35 163.26 13.13
N LEU A 3 22.71 162.63 11.98
CA LEU A 3 23.95 161.85 11.62
C LEU A 3 24.38 160.59 12.46
N SER A 4 25.02 159.50 11.95
CA SER A 4 25.53 159.06 10.61
C SER A 4 26.06 157.58 10.56
N LYS A 5 26.05 156.91 9.36
CA LYS A 5 27.09 155.99 8.74
C LYS A 5 27.56 154.67 9.47
N ILE A 6 27.95 153.51 8.88
CA ILE A 6 28.02 152.96 7.48
C ILE A 6 28.43 151.42 7.37
N LEU A 7 28.22 150.74 6.20
CA LEU A 7 28.83 149.47 5.64
C LEU A 7 28.56 148.05 6.29
N THR A 8 28.91 146.85 5.74
CA THR A 8 28.52 146.13 4.46
C THR A 8 28.79 144.57 4.42
N LYS A 9 27.94 143.80 3.68
CA LYS A 9 28.14 142.55 2.83
C LYS A 9 29.05 141.35 3.23
N LYS A 10 28.51 140.09 3.16
CA LYS A 10 29.06 138.89 2.41
C LYS A 10 28.13 137.64 2.45
N PHE A 11 27.55 137.16 1.32
CA PHE A 11 26.75 135.90 1.29
C PHE A 11 26.58 135.31 -0.14
N TRP A 12 27.48 134.44 -0.64
CA TRP A 12 27.28 133.73 -1.93
C TRP A 12 28.14 132.45 -2.20
N SER A 13 28.78 131.83 -1.20
CA SER A 13 29.82 130.79 -1.42
C SER A 13 29.39 129.32 -1.34
N ILE A 14 28.17 129.00 -0.87
CA ILE A 14 27.84 127.61 -0.47
C ILE A 14 27.43 126.70 -1.65
N ARG A 15 26.80 127.23 -2.71
CA ARG A 15 26.21 126.39 -3.79
C ARG A 15 27.23 125.66 -4.68
N LYS A 16 28.50 126.11 -4.73
CA LYS A 16 29.53 125.47 -5.59
C LYS A 16 30.17 124.22 -4.96
N ILE A 17 30.08 124.05 -3.63
CA ILE A 17 30.69 122.92 -2.93
C ILE A 17 29.83 121.65 -3.08
N ILE A 18 28.50 121.80 -3.00
CA ILE A 18 27.55 120.68 -3.09
C ILE A 18 27.63 119.95 -4.44
N LEU A 19 27.82 120.71 -5.55
CA LEU A 19 27.93 120.12 -6.89
C LEU A 19 29.19 119.26 -7.07
N GLY A 20 30.31 119.64 -6.44
CA GLY A 20 31.57 118.88 -6.50
C GLY A 20 31.51 117.54 -5.77
N VAL A 21 30.82 117.50 -4.62
CA VAL A 21 30.64 116.26 -3.84
C VAL A 21 29.75 115.26 -4.59
N ALA A 22 28.70 115.73 -5.26
CA ALA A 22 27.82 114.88 -6.07
C ALA A 22 28.57 114.17 -7.22
N ILE A 23 29.44 114.90 -7.93
CA ILE A 23 30.26 114.33 -9.02
C ILE A 23 31.26 113.30 -8.48
N LEU A 24 31.87 113.56 -7.32
CA LEU A 24 32.78 112.61 -6.65
C LEU A 24 32.05 111.32 -6.22
N LEU A 25 30.83 111.40 -5.69
CA LEU A 25 30.04 110.22 -5.32
C LEU A 25 29.60 109.40 -6.54
N VAL A 26 29.26 110.03 -7.66
CA VAL A 26 28.94 109.31 -8.91
C VAL A 26 30.20 108.62 -9.48
N MET A 27 31.35 109.30 -9.49
CA MET A 27 32.62 108.69 -9.89
C MET A 27 33.02 107.52 -8.97
N PHE A 28 32.82 107.65 -7.66
CA PHE A 28 33.09 106.56 -6.70
C PHE A 28 32.12 105.39 -6.87
N GLY A 29 30.83 105.66 -7.16
CA GLY A 29 29.84 104.64 -7.50
C GLY A 29 30.17 103.87 -8.77
N ILE A 30 30.59 104.57 -9.83
CA ILE A 30 31.04 103.94 -11.10
C ILE A 30 32.31 103.11 -10.86
N PHE A 31 33.27 103.64 -10.10
CA PHE A 31 34.48 102.89 -9.72
C PHE A 31 34.14 101.62 -8.93
N TYR A 32 33.23 101.71 -7.96
CA TYR A 32 32.79 100.56 -7.16
C TYR A 32 32.01 99.52 -7.98
N VAL A 33 31.21 99.93 -8.96
CA VAL A 33 30.49 99.00 -9.84
C VAL A 33 31.42 98.30 -10.85
N ILE A 34 32.46 98.99 -11.34
CA ILE A 34 33.41 98.43 -12.32
C ILE A 34 34.48 97.55 -11.64
N PHE A 35 34.98 97.89 -10.45
CA PHE A 35 36.01 97.13 -9.73
C PHE A 35 35.47 96.24 -8.59
N GLY A 36 34.18 96.31 -8.26
CA GLY A 36 33.58 95.62 -7.10
C GLY A 36 33.22 94.14 -7.27
N ARG A 37 33.52 93.51 -8.41
CA ARG A 37 33.38 92.05 -8.58
C ARG A 37 34.67 91.31 -8.24
N LYS A 38 34.91 91.09 -6.94
CA LYS A 38 35.70 89.93 -6.53
C LYS A 38 34.84 88.68 -6.74
N ASN A 39 35.22 87.83 -7.69
CA ASN A 39 34.67 86.49 -7.76
C ASN A 39 34.97 85.77 -6.44
N THR A 40 33.93 85.39 -5.71
CA THR A 40 34.03 84.36 -4.67
C THR A 40 34.37 83.06 -5.36
N VAL A 41 35.65 82.71 -5.36
CA VAL A 41 36.12 81.37 -5.72
C VAL A 41 35.38 80.38 -4.82
N GLY A 42 34.76 79.36 -5.41
CA GLY A 42 34.04 78.32 -4.68
C GLY A 42 34.96 77.53 -3.74
N SER A 43 34.45 76.48 -3.09
CA SER A 43 35.30 75.60 -2.29
C SER A 43 35.19 74.17 -2.80
N ILE A 44 36.34 73.58 -3.14
CA ILE A 44 36.44 72.14 -3.40
C ILE A 44 36.74 71.43 -2.09
N GLN A 45 35.98 70.37 -1.80
CA GLN A 45 36.39 69.35 -0.85
C GLN A 45 37.25 68.35 -1.62
N THR A 46 38.36 68.00 -1.00
CA THR A 46 39.36 67.11 -1.57
C THR A 46 39.65 65.97 -0.63
N ASP A 47 39.86 64.78 -1.19
CA ASP A 47 40.31 63.60 -0.47
C ASP A 47 41.56 63.03 -1.16
N PHE A 48 42.17 61.98 -0.64
CA PHE A 48 43.36 61.35 -1.21
C PHE A 48 43.08 59.91 -1.63
N VAL A 49 43.51 59.55 -2.84
CA VAL A 49 43.52 58.16 -3.28
C VAL A 49 44.46 57.39 -2.35
N SER A 50 43.92 56.40 -1.63
CA SER A 50 44.67 55.59 -0.68
C SER A 50 44.37 54.11 -0.92
N LYS A 51 45.31 53.24 -0.57
CA LYS A 51 45.05 51.80 -0.56
C LYS A 51 44.29 51.43 0.70
N GLN A 52 43.18 50.72 0.50
CA GLN A 52 42.31 50.25 1.57
C GLN A 52 41.88 48.82 1.26
N ASN A 53 41.39 48.11 2.28
CA ASN A 53 40.70 46.85 2.07
C ASN A 53 39.23 47.17 1.81
N LEU A 54 38.69 46.66 0.71
CA LEU A 54 37.31 46.87 0.29
C LEU A 54 36.53 45.56 0.45
N GLU A 55 35.34 45.67 1.02
CA GLU A 55 34.39 44.57 1.21
C GLU A 55 33.02 45.08 0.73
N GLU A 56 32.33 44.26 -0.06
CA GLU A 56 30.92 44.49 -0.45
C GLU A 56 30.08 43.49 0.36
N THR A 57 29.15 43.98 1.18
CA THR A 57 28.29 43.11 1.99
C THR A 57 26.79 43.30 1.73
N VAL A 58 26.04 42.21 1.85
CA VAL A 58 24.58 42.23 1.88
C VAL A 58 24.11 41.91 3.29
N LEU A 59 23.44 42.88 3.91
CA LEU A 59 22.79 42.73 5.21
C LEU A 59 21.38 42.15 5.03
N ALA A 60 21.07 41.11 5.80
CA ALA A 60 19.74 40.52 5.87
C ALA A 60 19.37 40.16 7.31
N THR A 61 18.09 40.29 7.66
CA THR A 61 17.57 39.75 8.93
C THR A 61 17.14 38.31 8.69
N ALA A 62 17.70 37.40 9.48
CA ALA A 62 17.48 35.97 9.39
C ALA A 62 16.80 35.43 10.65
N GLN A 63 16.18 34.25 10.53
CA GLN A 63 15.67 33.47 11.63
C GLN A 63 16.38 32.11 11.69
N VAL A 64 16.72 31.64 12.89
CA VAL A 64 17.24 30.30 13.11
C VAL A 64 16.11 29.28 12.96
N VAL A 65 16.28 28.34 12.03
CA VAL A 65 15.31 27.30 11.69
C VAL A 65 15.97 25.93 11.86
N SER A 66 15.17 24.93 12.23
CA SER A 66 15.59 23.54 12.38
C SER A 66 15.50 22.79 11.04
N ASN A 67 16.44 21.88 10.77
CA ASN A 67 16.39 21.02 9.59
C ASN A 67 15.22 20.02 9.60
N THR A 68 14.74 19.64 10.79
CA THR A 68 13.48 18.89 10.97
C THR A 68 12.51 19.78 11.72
N ASP A 69 11.32 20.04 11.18
CA ASP A 69 10.25 20.73 11.89
C ASP A 69 8.92 20.05 11.55
N LEU A 70 8.37 19.31 12.51
CA LEU A 70 7.25 18.40 12.29
C LEU A 70 6.18 18.59 13.36
N ASP A 71 5.04 19.13 12.95
CA ASP A 71 3.79 19.11 13.71
C ASP A 71 3.18 17.69 13.63
N LEU A 72 3.23 16.95 14.74
CA LEU A 72 2.68 15.61 14.85
C LEU A 72 1.28 15.66 15.50
N GLY A 73 0.35 14.89 14.94
CA GLY A 73 -1.04 14.82 15.39
C GLY A 73 -1.60 13.40 15.26
N PHE A 74 -2.69 13.10 15.98
CA PHE A 74 -3.35 11.80 15.89
C PHE A 74 -4.12 11.67 14.57
N GLN A 75 -4.08 10.49 13.94
CA GLN A 75 -4.86 10.24 12.71
C GLN A 75 -6.34 9.97 12.99
N ALA A 76 -6.69 9.70 14.25
CA ALA A 76 -8.06 9.51 14.72
C ALA A 76 -8.33 10.39 15.96
N GLY A 77 -9.60 10.69 16.24
CA GLY A 77 -10.00 11.42 17.45
C GLY A 77 -10.29 10.48 18.63
N GLY A 78 -10.12 10.96 19.86
CA GLY A 78 -10.38 10.19 21.07
C GLY A 78 -9.77 10.82 22.33
N ILE A 79 -10.02 10.20 23.49
CA ILE A 79 -9.48 10.67 24.77
C ILE A 79 -8.01 10.29 24.89
N VAL A 80 -7.17 11.24 25.27
CA VAL A 80 -5.72 11.05 25.43
C VAL A 80 -5.45 10.28 26.72
N ARG A 81 -4.89 9.08 26.59
CA ARG A 81 -4.66 8.17 27.71
C ARG A 81 -3.28 8.34 28.33
N TRP A 82 -2.26 8.58 27.51
CA TRP A 82 -0.86 8.63 27.95
C TRP A 82 -0.01 9.52 27.04
N VAL A 83 0.85 10.33 27.64
CA VAL A 83 1.85 11.17 26.97
C VAL A 83 3.18 10.97 27.73
N PRO A 84 4.05 10.02 27.31
CA PRO A 84 5.31 9.72 28.00
C PRO A 84 6.42 10.78 27.84
N VAL A 85 6.24 11.80 27.00
CA VAL A 85 7.28 12.80 26.68
C VAL A 85 6.95 14.19 27.23
N LYS A 86 7.99 15.01 27.39
CA LYS A 86 7.93 16.41 27.83
C LYS A 86 8.74 17.30 26.89
N GLU A 87 8.48 18.59 26.96
CA GLU A 87 9.28 19.61 26.27
C GLU A 87 10.75 19.54 26.74
N GLY A 88 11.67 19.52 25.77
CA GLY A 88 13.10 19.31 25.99
C GLY A 88 13.58 17.85 25.92
N ASP A 89 12.67 16.86 25.92
CA ASP A 89 13.08 15.46 25.81
C ASP A 89 13.63 15.15 24.41
N LYS A 90 14.74 14.41 24.36
CA LYS A 90 15.28 13.84 23.12
C LYS A 90 14.61 12.50 22.82
N VAL A 91 14.20 12.31 21.58
CA VAL A 91 13.51 11.10 21.11
C VAL A 91 14.18 10.49 19.90
N TYR A 92 14.05 9.17 19.76
CA TYR A 92 14.57 8.42 18.61
C TYR A 92 13.43 7.98 17.67
N GLN A 93 13.78 7.67 16.41
CA GLN A 93 12.81 7.24 15.41
C GLN A 93 12.02 5.99 15.88
N GLY A 94 10.70 6.03 15.73
CA GLY A 94 9.78 4.97 16.18
C GLY A 94 9.41 5.02 17.67
N GLN A 95 9.97 5.94 18.46
CA GLN A 95 9.57 6.12 19.86
C GLN A 95 8.11 6.59 19.96
N VAL A 96 7.33 5.99 20.85
CA VAL A 96 5.95 6.40 21.16
C VAL A 96 5.97 7.73 21.91
N LEU A 97 5.22 8.71 21.41
CA LEU A 97 5.13 10.06 21.95
C LEU A 97 3.81 10.33 22.67
N ALA A 98 2.69 9.81 22.16
CA ALA A 98 1.38 9.87 22.81
C ALA A 98 0.44 8.75 22.35
N VAL A 99 -0.54 8.41 23.18
CA VAL A 99 -1.49 7.30 22.98
C VAL A 99 -2.90 7.71 23.43
N LEU A 100 -3.90 7.48 22.57
CA LEU A 100 -5.33 7.64 22.91
C LEU A 100 -5.88 6.41 23.66
N ASP A 101 -7.13 6.45 24.10
CA ASP A 101 -7.81 5.25 24.60
C ASP A 101 -8.00 4.21 23.48
N GLN A 102 -7.33 3.07 23.63
CA GLN A 102 -7.32 1.97 22.67
C GLN A 102 -8.36 0.88 22.95
N SER A 103 -9.16 1.00 24.02
CA SER A 103 -10.02 -0.08 24.52
C SER A 103 -10.99 -0.63 23.45
N SER A 104 -11.62 0.26 22.69
CA SER A 104 -12.54 -0.10 21.61
C SER A 104 -11.81 -0.71 20.40
N ALA A 105 -10.69 -0.12 19.97
CA ALA A 105 -9.90 -0.64 18.85
C ALA A 105 -9.29 -2.02 19.15
N HIS A 106 -8.86 -2.26 20.39
CA HIS A 106 -8.34 -3.56 20.82
C HIS A 106 -9.45 -4.63 20.89
N ALA A 107 -10.67 -4.26 21.31
CA ALA A 107 -11.84 -5.14 21.24
C ALA A 107 -12.25 -5.46 19.79
N SER A 108 -12.20 -4.47 18.88
CA SER A 108 -12.42 -4.67 17.44
C SER A 108 -11.38 -5.59 16.80
N LEU A 109 -10.09 -5.41 17.10
CA LEU A 109 -9.01 -6.28 16.64
C LEU A 109 -9.16 -7.71 17.18
N THR A 110 -9.58 -7.85 18.44
CA THR A 110 -9.85 -9.17 19.04
C THR A 110 -11.03 -9.86 18.35
N THR A 111 -12.10 -9.11 18.06
CA THR A 111 -13.26 -9.62 17.28
C THR A 111 -12.84 -10.06 15.89
N ALA A 112 -12.07 -9.25 15.15
CA ALA A 112 -11.59 -9.59 13.82
C ALA A 112 -10.70 -10.84 13.80
N LYS A 113 -9.81 -10.99 14.80
CA LYS A 113 -9.01 -12.21 14.98
C LYS A 113 -9.86 -13.43 15.28
N GLY A 114 -10.96 -13.27 16.04
CA GLY A 114 -11.95 -14.31 16.26
C GLY A 114 -12.63 -14.75 14.95
N SER A 115 -13.04 -13.80 14.11
CA SER A 115 -13.60 -14.09 12.78
C SER A 115 -12.61 -14.83 11.87
N LEU A 116 -11.33 -14.46 11.90
CA LEU A 116 -10.28 -15.15 11.14
C LEU A 116 -10.10 -16.60 11.62
N ALA A 117 -9.93 -16.80 12.93
CA ALA A 117 -9.82 -18.14 13.52
C ALA A 117 -11.06 -19.02 13.24
N GLN A 118 -12.25 -18.42 13.19
CA GLN A 118 -13.48 -19.12 12.79
C GLN A 118 -13.45 -19.53 11.31
N ALA A 119 -13.00 -18.66 10.40
CA ALA A 119 -12.87 -18.97 8.97
C ALA A 119 -11.82 -20.07 8.73
N GLU A 120 -10.68 -20.00 9.42
CA GLU A 120 -9.63 -21.03 9.39
C GLU A 120 -10.15 -22.38 9.93
N ALA A 121 -10.88 -22.38 11.04
CA ALA A 121 -11.50 -23.60 11.59
C ALA A 121 -12.54 -24.21 10.64
N ASN A 122 -13.34 -23.39 9.95
CA ASN A 122 -14.29 -23.85 8.93
C ASN A 122 -13.56 -24.47 7.72
N TYR A 123 -12.47 -23.86 7.26
CA TYR A 123 -11.64 -24.40 6.18
C TYR A 123 -10.96 -25.72 6.58
N ALA A 124 -10.39 -25.79 7.79
CA ALA A 124 -9.79 -27.02 8.32
C ALA A 124 -10.83 -28.14 8.46
N LYS A 125 -12.05 -27.82 8.93
CA LYS A 125 -13.17 -28.77 8.99
C LYS A 125 -13.59 -29.25 7.61
N LEU A 126 -13.62 -28.37 6.60
CA LEU A 126 -13.92 -28.73 5.22
C LEU A 126 -12.87 -29.70 4.65
N LEU A 127 -11.58 -29.43 4.86
CA LEU A 127 -10.48 -30.29 4.42
C LEU A 127 -10.42 -31.65 5.15
N ALA A 128 -10.81 -31.68 6.44
CA ALA A 128 -10.90 -32.93 7.20
C ALA A 128 -11.98 -33.89 6.67
N GLY A 129 -12.98 -33.37 5.94
CA GLY A 129 -14.04 -34.16 5.32
C GLY A 129 -15.05 -34.71 6.34
N ALA A 130 -15.60 -35.90 6.05
CA ALA A 130 -16.49 -36.60 6.97
C ALA A 130 -15.71 -37.15 8.18
N ALA A 131 -16.34 -37.14 9.36
CA ALA A 131 -15.77 -37.71 10.58
C ALA A 131 -15.51 -39.23 10.41
N MET A 132 -14.49 -39.77 11.10
CA MET A 132 -14.18 -41.20 11.02
C MET A 132 -15.35 -42.06 11.53
N GLU A 133 -16.06 -41.56 12.54
CA GLU A 133 -17.26 -42.16 13.12
C GLU A 133 -18.41 -42.20 12.12
N ASP A 134 -18.63 -41.11 11.36
CA ASP A 134 -19.63 -41.05 10.29
C ASP A 134 -19.29 -42.07 9.20
N ILE A 135 -18.03 -42.10 8.73
CA ILE A 135 -17.56 -43.05 7.72
C ILE A 135 -17.79 -44.48 8.19
N LYS A 136 -17.47 -44.78 9.46
CA LYS A 136 -17.60 -46.13 10.03
C LYS A 136 -19.04 -46.64 10.00
N ILE A 137 -20.05 -45.79 10.23
CA ILE A 137 -21.47 -46.16 10.13
C ILE A 137 -21.82 -46.64 8.71
N TYR A 138 -21.29 -45.99 7.66
CA TYR A 138 -21.53 -46.43 6.27
C TYR A 138 -20.73 -47.68 5.90
N GLU A 139 -19.52 -47.86 6.45
CA GLU A 139 -18.75 -49.11 6.27
C GLU A 139 -19.45 -50.31 6.92
N ASP A 140 -20.02 -50.14 8.11
CA ASP A 140 -20.79 -51.20 8.79
C ASP A 140 -22.10 -51.50 8.06
N ALA A 141 -22.73 -50.50 7.43
CA ALA A 141 -23.89 -50.70 6.55
C ALA A 141 -23.53 -51.50 5.28
N VAL A 142 -22.37 -51.24 4.66
CA VAL A 142 -21.85 -52.05 3.54
C VAL A 142 -21.57 -53.48 3.98
N ALA A 143 -20.90 -53.66 5.13
CA ALA A 143 -20.60 -54.97 5.68
C ALA A 143 -21.87 -55.79 5.99
N SER A 144 -22.90 -55.16 6.55
CA SER A 144 -24.20 -55.80 6.80
C SER A 144 -24.89 -56.20 5.49
N ALA A 145 -24.92 -55.33 4.48
CA ALA A 145 -25.53 -55.64 3.19
C ALA A 145 -24.79 -56.74 2.41
N GLN A 146 -23.46 -56.81 2.55
CA GLN A 146 -22.63 -57.88 2.01
C GLN A 146 -22.92 -59.22 2.71
N HIS A 147 -22.97 -59.21 4.05
CA HIS A 147 -23.32 -60.39 4.84
C HIS A 147 -24.71 -60.95 4.48
N ASP A 148 -25.71 -60.09 4.30
CA ASP A 148 -27.06 -60.51 3.91
C ASP A 148 -27.09 -61.12 2.49
N LEU A 149 -26.30 -60.58 1.56
CA LEU A 149 -26.13 -61.14 0.22
C LEU A 149 -25.46 -62.53 0.28
N ASP A 150 -24.38 -62.70 1.05
CA ASP A 150 -23.66 -63.97 1.18
C ASP A 150 -24.51 -65.04 1.88
N SER A 151 -25.23 -64.66 2.94
CA SER A 151 -26.24 -65.50 3.58
C SER A 151 -27.33 -65.92 2.57
N SER A 152 -27.79 -64.98 1.74
CA SER A 152 -28.77 -65.27 0.68
C SER A 152 -28.20 -66.23 -0.37
N ASN A 153 -26.94 -66.06 -0.80
CA ASN A 153 -26.27 -66.96 -1.75
C ASN A 153 -26.15 -68.39 -1.20
N ASN A 154 -25.71 -68.55 0.04
CA ASN A 154 -25.61 -69.86 0.70
C ASN A 154 -26.98 -70.55 0.80
N LEU A 155 -28.04 -69.81 1.15
CA LEU A 155 -29.41 -70.34 1.13
C LEU A 155 -29.90 -70.69 -0.28
N ALA A 156 -29.40 -70.06 -1.33
CA ALA A 156 -29.77 -70.41 -2.71
C ALA A 156 -29.21 -71.78 -3.11
N VAL A 157 -27.98 -72.11 -2.71
CA VAL A 157 -27.37 -73.42 -2.97
C VAL A 157 -28.25 -74.56 -2.41
N ASN A 158 -28.87 -74.37 -1.24
CA ASN A 158 -29.81 -75.35 -0.67
C ASN A 158 -31.07 -75.52 -1.53
N ILE A 159 -31.68 -74.43 -1.99
CA ILE A 159 -32.85 -74.46 -2.88
C ILE A 159 -32.51 -75.10 -4.24
N LEU A 160 -31.32 -74.83 -4.77
CA LEU A 160 -30.84 -75.48 -5.99
C LEU A 160 -30.61 -76.99 -5.80
N SER A 161 -30.14 -77.41 -4.61
CA SER A 161 -29.99 -78.83 -4.29
C SER A 161 -31.33 -79.56 -4.21
N ASP A 162 -32.38 -78.94 -3.65
CA ASP A 162 -33.74 -79.49 -3.65
C ASP A 162 -34.34 -79.56 -5.07
N ALA A 163 -34.18 -78.49 -5.86
CA ALA A 163 -34.62 -78.48 -7.26
C ALA A 163 -33.92 -79.57 -8.10
N TYR A 164 -32.62 -79.84 -7.87
CA TYR A 164 -31.90 -80.95 -8.49
C TYR A 164 -32.50 -82.32 -8.11
N VAL A 165 -32.83 -82.56 -6.84
CA VAL A 165 -33.49 -83.80 -6.39
C VAL A 165 -34.85 -83.96 -7.05
N LYS A 166 -35.62 -82.88 -7.23
CA LYS A 166 -36.89 -82.90 -7.97
C LYS A 166 -36.68 -83.31 -9.45
N ILE A 167 -35.68 -82.76 -10.14
CA ILE A 167 -35.33 -83.20 -11.52
C ILE A 167 -34.91 -84.68 -11.55
N TYR A 168 -34.13 -85.14 -10.56
CA TYR A 168 -33.73 -86.55 -10.46
C TYR A 168 -34.94 -87.48 -10.31
N ASN A 169 -35.93 -87.12 -9.49
CA ASN A 169 -37.15 -87.89 -9.33
C ASN A 169 -37.97 -87.94 -10.63
N VAL A 170 -38.04 -86.83 -11.39
CA VAL A 170 -38.64 -86.83 -12.74
C VAL A 170 -37.91 -87.78 -13.68
N TYR A 171 -36.58 -87.78 -13.66
CA TYR A 171 -35.76 -88.68 -14.48
C TYR A 171 -36.05 -90.15 -14.16
N THR A 172 -36.15 -90.52 -12.88
CA THR A 172 -36.48 -91.89 -12.48
C THR A 172 -37.89 -92.29 -12.90
N THR A 173 -38.89 -91.42 -12.71
CA THR A 173 -40.29 -91.67 -13.14
C THR A 173 -40.38 -91.81 -14.65
N SER A 174 -39.71 -90.93 -15.41
CA SER A 174 -39.68 -90.97 -16.88
C SER A 174 -39.01 -92.24 -17.41
N THR A 175 -37.98 -92.74 -16.72
CA THR A 175 -37.31 -94.00 -17.05
C THR A 175 -38.23 -95.21 -16.81
N SER A 176 -38.96 -95.22 -15.69
CA SER A 176 -39.97 -96.25 -15.41
C SER A 176 -41.10 -96.25 -16.44
N MET A 177 -41.61 -95.07 -16.82
CA MET A 177 -42.61 -94.92 -17.88
C MET A 177 -42.12 -95.45 -19.23
N GLN A 178 -40.86 -95.15 -19.59
CA GLN A 178 -40.24 -95.65 -20.80
C GLN A 178 -40.19 -97.18 -20.81
N ASN A 179 -39.69 -97.79 -19.73
CA ASN A 179 -39.48 -99.22 -19.65
C ASN A 179 -40.79 -100.03 -19.60
N ASN A 180 -41.78 -99.54 -18.87
CA ASN A 180 -43.05 -100.24 -18.65
C ASN A 180 -44.03 -100.10 -19.81
N TYR A 181 -44.00 -98.95 -20.51
CA TYR A 181 -45.00 -98.61 -21.53
C TYR A 181 -44.36 -98.28 -22.89
N PHE A 182 -43.48 -97.28 -22.95
CA PHE A 182 -42.95 -96.72 -24.21
C PHE A 182 -41.72 -97.48 -24.75
N SER A 183 -41.76 -98.81 -24.77
CA SER A 183 -40.69 -99.66 -25.31
C SER A 183 -40.76 -99.88 -26.83
N ALA A 184 -41.89 -99.52 -27.46
CA ALA A 184 -42.10 -99.64 -28.90
C ALA A 184 -41.34 -98.56 -29.70
N SER A 185 -41.16 -98.83 -31.00
CA SER A 185 -40.60 -97.87 -31.97
C SER A 185 -41.67 -97.17 -32.79
N ASP A 186 -42.82 -96.89 -32.17
CA ASP A 186 -43.85 -96.00 -32.70
C ASP A 186 -43.55 -94.53 -32.38
N GLN A 187 -44.38 -93.61 -32.89
CA GLN A 187 -44.12 -92.18 -32.81
C GLN A 187 -44.19 -91.67 -31.36
N GLU A 188 -45.17 -92.12 -30.59
CA GLU A 188 -45.31 -91.87 -29.15
C GLU A 188 -44.09 -92.38 -28.37
N GLY A 189 -43.67 -93.63 -28.63
CA GLY A 189 -42.53 -94.24 -27.95
C GLY A 189 -41.19 -93.58 -28.28
N ILE A 190 -41.02 -93.04 -29.49
CA ILE A 190 -39.85 -92.22 -29.86
C ILE A 190 -39.87 -90.90 -29.07
N LYS A 191 -40.97 -90.12 -29.12
CA LYS A 191 -41.09 -88.84 -28.40
C LYS A 191 -40.87 -88.98 -26.89
N ALA A 192 -41.38 -90.03 -26.27
CA ALA A 192 -41.19 -90.29 -24.85
C ALA A 192 -39.71 -90.59 -24.50
N ARG A 193 -39.02 -91.37 -25.35
CA ARG A 193 -37.57 -91.65 -25.21
C ARG A 193 -36.71 -90.40 -25.38
N GLU A 194 -36.98 -89.59 -26.40
CA GLU A 194 -36.29 -88.31 -26.62
C GLU A 194 -36.50 -87.35 -25.43
N SER A 195 -37.73 -87.23 -24.94
CA SER A 195 -38.05 -86.41 -23.77
C SER A 195 -37.29 -86.87 -22.52
N ARG A 196 -37.21 -88.19 -22.28
CA ARG A 196 -36.42 -88.76 -21.17
C ARG A 196 -34.92 -88.57 -21.36
N ALA A 197 -34.40 -88.58 -22.59
CA ALA A 197 -33.01 -88.27 -22.88
C ALA A 197 -32.71 -86.78 -22.59
N ASN A 198 -33.58 -85.87 -23.00
CA ASN A 198 -33.49 -84.43 -22.71
C ASN A 198 -33.50 -84.15 -21.20
N ILE A 199 -34.39 -84.80 -20.44
CA ILE A 199 -34.43 -84.70 -18.96
C ILE A 199 -33.08 -85.14 -18.36
N ASN A 200 -32.47 -86.22 -18.87
CA ASN A 200 -31.16 -86.67 -18.41
C ASN A 200 -30.03 -85.68 -18.75
N SER A 201 -30.03 -85.06 -19.94
CA SER A 201 -29.04 -84.02 -20.27
C SER A 201 -29.12 -82.88 -19.27
N ASN A 202 -30.30 -82.30 -19.10
CA ASN A 202 -30.54 -81.19 -18.19
C ASN A 202 -30.19 -81.53 -16.73
N LEU A 203 -30.39 -82.79 -16.30
CA LEU A 203 -29.94 -83.28 -14.99
C LEU A 203 -28.41 -83.26 -14.84
N GLN A 204 -27.66 -83.67 -15.87
CA GLN A 204 -26.18 -83.61 -15.86
C GLN A 204 -25.69 -82.15 -15.90
N ASP A 205 -26.29 -81.31 -16.75
CA ASP A 205 -25.94 -79.90 -16.90
C ASP A 205 -26.09 -79.17 -15.55
N VAL A 206 -27.25 -79.30 -14.90
CA VAL A 206 -27.51 -78.71 -13.56
C VAL A 206 -26.51 -79.21 -12.52
N LYS A 207 -26.10 -80.49 -12.55
CA LYS A 207 -25.15 -81.05 -11.58
C LYS A 207 -23.81 -80.32 -11.61
N ILE A 208 -23.30 -79.99 -12.81
CA ILE A 208 -22.02 -79.29 -12.98
C ILE A 208 -22.05 -77.90 -12.34
N TYR A 209 -23.10 -77.12 -12.61
CA TYR A 209 -23.24 -75.78 -12.04
C TYR A 209 -23.53 -75.80 -10.54
N LEU A 210 -24.32 -76.75 -10.05
CA LEU A 210 -24.59 -76.94 -8.63
C LEU A 210 -23.31 -77.31 -7.86
N ASP A 211 -22.50 -78.24 -8.37
CA ASP A 211 -21.23 -78.63 -7.73
C ASP A 211 -20.23 -77.48 -7.69
N THR A 212 -20.26 -76.60 -8.68
CA THR A 212 -19.42 -75.39 -8.72
C THR A 212 -19.86 -74.40 -7.65
N ALA A 213 -21.17 -74.12 -7.54
CA ALA A 213 -21.73 -73.24 -6.53
C ALA A 213 -21.59 -73.81 -5.09
N GLN A 214 -21.66 -75.13 -4.91
CA GLN A 214 -21.44 -75.80 -3.62
C GLN A 214 -19.98 -75.72 -3.15
N LYS A 215 -19.01 -75.79 -4.07
CA LYS A 215 -17.57 -75.67 -3.74
C LYS A 215 -17.16 -74.24 -3.44
N ASN A 216 -17.78 -73.27 -4.11
CA ASN A 216 -17.47 -71.85 -3.93
C ASN A 216 -18.69 -70.97 -4.24
N SER A 217 -19.42 -70.57 -3.20
CA SER A 217 -20.70 -69.84 -3.27
C SER A 217 -20.56 -68.36 -3.66
N THR A 218 -19.67 -68.00 -4.59
CA THR A 218 -19.55 -66.62 -5.09
C THR A 218 -20.84 -66.17 -5.79
N ASN A 219 -21.07 -64.85 -5.80
CA ASN A 219 -22.17 -64.23 -6.53
C ASN A 219 -22.31 -64.75 -7.97
N GLU A 220 -21.19 -64.83 -8.70
CA GLU A 220 -21.14 -65.24 -10.11
C GLU A 220 -21.47 -66.73 -10.30
N ASN A 221 -20.92 -67.61 -9.45
CA ASN A 221 -21.22 -69.05 -9.49
C ASN A 221 -22.70 -69.33 -9.18
N VAL A 222 -23.25 -68.64 -8.18
CA VAL A 222 -24.65 -68.79 -7.76
C VAL A 222 -25.61 -68.22 -8.82
N ASP A 223 -25.34 -67.05 -9.40
CA ASP A 223 -26.14 -66.50 -10.52
C ASP A 223 -26.17 -67.44 -11.73
N SER A 224 -25.01 -68.02 -12.07
CA SER A 224 -24.86 -68.97 -13.17
C SER A 224 -25.68 -70.24 -12.90
N ALA A 225 -25.56 -70.81 -11.70
CA ALA A 225 -26.30 -72.00 -11.29
C ALA A 225 -27.81 -71.78 -11.21
N ILE A 226 -28.27 -70.63 -10.70
CA ILE A 226 -29.68 -70.22 -10.72
C ILE A 226 -30.21 -70.14 -12.16
N SER A 227 -29.45 -69.50 -13.05
CA SER A 227 -29.91 -69.27 -14.43
C SER A 227 -29.99 -70.58 -15.22
N GLN A 228 -29.02 -71.48 -15.03
CA GLN A 228 -29.04 -72.81 -15.65
C GLN A 228 -30.11 -73.71 -15.03
N MET A 229 -30.32 -73.67 -13.72
CA MET A 229 -31.42 -74.39 -13.06
C MET A 229 -32.78 -73.97 -13.61
N LEU A 230 -33.05 -72.66 -13.77
CA LEU A 230 -34.31 -72.17 -14.32
C LEU A 230 -34.52 -72.63 -15.77
N LEU A 231 -33.48 -72.58 -16.62
CA LEU A 231 -33.55 -73.11 -17.98
C LEU A 231 -33.87 -74.61 -17.97
N SER A 232 -33.13 -75.39 -17.19
CA SER A 232 -33.28 -76.84 -17.11
C SER A 232 -34.61 -77.28 -16.52
N LEU A 233 -35.13 -76.60 -15.49
CA LEU A 233 -36.46 -76.88 -14.94
C LEU A 233 -37.58 -76.66 -15.98
N ASN A 234 -37.48 -75.61 -16.81
CA ASN A 234 -38.43 -75.37 -17.91
C ASN A 234 -38.35 -76.46 -19.00
N ASN A 235 -37.13 -76.86 -19.38
CA ASN A 235 -36.89 -77.95 -20.33
C ASN A 235 -37.43 -79.30 -19.81
N VAL A 236 -37.22 -79.58 -18.53
CA VAL A 236 -37.70 -80.79 -17.84
C VAL A 236 -39.23 -80.78 -17.73
N TYR A 237 -39.85 -79.65 -17.36
CA TYR A 237 -41.32 -79.50 -17.33
C TYR A 237 -41.95 -79.74 -18.70
N SER A 238 -41.33 -79.20 -19.76
CA SER A 238 -41.79 -79.36 -21.15
C SER A 238 -41.67 -80.82 -21.60
N SER A 239 -40.51 -81.45 -21.37
CA SER A 239 -40.27 -82.87 -21.67
C SER A 239 -41.21 -83.80 -20.91
N LEU A 240 -41.45 -83.52 -19.63
CA LEU A 240 -42.39 -84.27 -18.80
C LEU A 240 -43.85 -84.10 -19.27
N SER A 241 -44.20 -82.91 -19.77
CA SER A 241 -45.51 -82.66 -20.38
C SER A 241 -45.72 -83.46 -21.67
N ILE A 242 -44.69 -83.61 -22.51
CA ILE A 242 -44.75 -84.47 -23.70
C ILE A 242 -44.99 -85.94 -23.31
N ILE A 243 -44.26 -86.47 -22.31
CA ILE A 243 -44.46 -87.84 -21.81
C ILE A 243 -45.89 -88.04 -21.27
N ARG A 244 -46.40 -87.05 -20.52
CA ARG A 244 -47.77 -87.08 -20.01
C ARG A 244 -48.82 -87.03 -21.13
N GLU A 245 -48.60 -86.24 -22.17
CA GLU A 245 -49.46 -86.18 -23.37
C GLU A 245 -49.45 -87.50 -24.13
N GLN A 246 -48.28 -88.09 -24.39
CA GLN A 246 -48.19 -89.38 -25.09
C GLN A 246 -48.87 -90.51 -24.30
N SER A 247 -48.96 -90.39 -22.97
CA SER A 247 -49.68 -91.33 -22.10
C SER A 247 -51.21 -91.30 -22.27
N ASP A 248 -51.75 -90.27 -22.94
CA ASP A 248 -53.15 -90.17 -23.35
C ASP A 248 -53.34 -90.29 -24.88
N SER A 249 -52.29 -90.59 -25.64
CA SER A 249 -52.35 -90.80 -27.10
C SER A 249 -52.56 -92.28 -27.49
N GLY A 250 -53.21 -92.50 -28.63
CA GLY A 250 -53.24 -93.76 -29.36
C GLY A 250 -53.47 -95.02 -28.50
N ILE A 251 -52.59 -96.01 -28.64
CA ILE A 251 -52.64 -97.26 -27.88
C ILE A 251 -52.19 -97.12 -26.42
N TYR A 252 -51.66 -95.96 -26.02
CA TYR A 252 -51.12 -95.72 -24.68
C TYR A 252 -52.19 -95.24 -23.70
N TYR A 253 -53.24 -94.56 -24.19
CA TYR A 253 -54.37 -94.10 -23.40
C TYR A 253 -54.93 -95.17 -22.45
N SER A 254 -55.09 -96.41 -22.94
CA SER A 254 -55.60 -97.56 -22.17
C SER A 254 -54.53 -98.48 -21.56
N LYS A 255 -53.25 -98.31 -21.93
CA LYS A 255 -52.13 -99.11 -21.38
C LYS A 255 -51.52 -98.50 -20.12
N VAL A 256 -51.32 -97.18 -20.10
CA VAL A 256 -50.70 -96.48 -18.97
C VAL A 256 -51.70 -96.40 -17.83
N SER A 257 -51.30 -96.82 -16.62
CA SER A 257 -52.19 -96.83 -15.46
C SER A 257 -52.58 -95.41 -15.03
N LEU A 258 -53.77 -95.24 -14.43
CA LEU A 258 -54.18 -93.96 -13.87
C LEU A 258 -53.20 -93.49 -12.77
N THR A 259 -52.68 -94.41 -11.97
CA THR A 259 -51.69 -94.14 -10.92
C THR A 259 -50.40 -93.54 -11.50
N ASP A 260 -49.90 -94.06 -12.62
CA ASP A 260 -48.69 -93.53 -13.26
C ASP A 260 -48.94 -92.19 -13.94
N LYS A 261 -50.12 -91.97 -14.54
CA LYS A 261 -50.54 -90.66 -15.04
C LYS A 261 -50.58 -89.62 -13.90
N THR A 262 -51.18 -89.97 -12.76
CA THR A 262 -51.19 -89.12 -11.56
C THR A 262 -49.78 -88.90 -10.99
N SER A 263 -48.88 -89.89 -11.08
CA SER A 263 -47.47 -89.72 -10.71
C SER A 263 -46.78 -88.65 -11.58
N LEU A 264 -46.95 -88.72 -12.90
CA LEU A 264 -46.44 -87.71 -13.83
C LEU A 264 -46.99 -86.31 -13.55
N ASP A 265 -48.30 -86.18 -13.32
CA ASP A 265 -48.93 -84.89 -12.98
C ASP A 265 -48.44 -84.35 -11.62
N THR A 266 -48.18 -85.23 -10.65
CA THR A 266 -47.56 -84.87 -9.35
C THR A 266 -46.14 -84.36 -9.54
N GLN A 267 -45.33 -85.05 -10.36
CA GLN A 267 -43.96 -84.64 -10.67
C GLN A 267 -43.91 -83.30 -11.43
N LYS A 268 -44.87 -83.03 -12.34
CA LYS A 268 -45.04 -81.71 -12.96
C LYS A 268 -45.32 -80.62 -11.91
N GLY A 269 -46.15 -80.93 -10.92
CA GLY A 269 -46.39 -80.05 -9.77
C GLY A 269 -45.11 -79.69 -9.03
N TYR A 270 -44.28 -80.68 -8.68
CA TYR A 270 -43.01 -80.44 -7.97
C TYR A 270 -41.99 -79.62 -8.78
N ILE A 271 -41.90 -79.82 -10.10
CA ILE A 271 -41.05 -78.99 -10.97
C ILE A 271 -41.57 -77.55 -11.04
N ASN A 272 -42.89 -77.34 -11.09
CA ASN A 272 -43.47 -75.99 -11.07
C ASN A 272 -43.24 -75.27 -9.72
N THR A 273 -43.30 -76.00 -8.61
CA THR A 273 -42.87 -75.48 -7.29
C THR A 273 -41.40 -75.09 -7.30
N ALA A 274 -40.49 -75.96 -7.79
CA ALA A 274 -39.06 -75.62 -7.90
C ALA A 274 -38.79 -74.40 -8.80
N LEU A 275 -39.51 -74.24 -9.92
CA LEU A 275 -39.44 -73.04 -10.75
C LEU A 275 -39.80 -71.77 -9.96
N THR A 276 -40.84 -71.85 -9.13
CA THR A 276 -41.30 -70.72 -8.30
C THR A 276 -40.29 -70.41 -7.19
N ASP A 277 -39.77 -71.44 -6.51
CA ASP A 277 -38.79 -71.31 -5.43
C ASP A 277 -37.48 -70.67 -5.92
N VAL A 278 -36.92 -71.19 -7.02
CA VAL A 278 -35.66 -70.69 -7.61
C VAL A 278 -35.87 -69.29 -8.20
N THR A 279 -37.03 -69.00 -8.82
CA THR A 279 -37.35 -67.65 -9.32
C THR A 279 -37.45 -66.64 -8.18
N THR A 280 -38.15 -66.99 -7.10
CA THR A 280 -38.26 -66.16 -5.89
C THR A 280 -36.88 -65.89 -5.30
N LYS A 281 -36.04 -66.92 -5.21
CA LYS A 281 -34.69 -66.80 -4.67
C LYS A 281 -33.78 -65.92 -5.54
N LYS A 282 -33.91 -65.99 -6.87
CA LYS A 282 -33.25 -65.07 -7.81
C LYS A 282 -33.63 -63.61 -7.54
N GLN A 283 -34.92 -63.32 -7.38
CA GLN A 283 -35.37 -61.96 -7.08
C GLN A 283 -34.85 -61.44 -5.73
N ASN A 284 -34.84 -62.29 -4.71
CA ASN A 284 -34.26 -61.93 -3.40
C ASN A 284 -32.77 -61.57 -3.51
N ILE A 285 -31.97 -62.34 -4.25
CA ILE A 285 -30.54 -62.02 -4.48
C ILE A 285 -30.38 -60.69 -5.23
N ILE A 286 -31.20 -60.41 -6.24
CA ILE A 286 -31.19 -59.13 -6.97
C ILE A 286 -31.47 -57.96 -5.99
N SER A 287 -32.45 -58.10 -5.10
CA SER A 287 -32.75 -57.10 -4.07
C SER A 287 -31.57 -56.86 -3.11
N TYR A 288 -30.88 -57.91 -2.63
CA TYR A 288 -29.70 -57.74 -1.77
C TYR A 288 -28.52 -57.08 -2.52
N LYS A 289 -28.30 -57.40 -3.79
CA LYS A 289 -27.28 -56.74 -4.64
C LYS A 289 -27.56 -55.24 -4.79
N ILE A 290 -28.81 -54.85 -4.99
CA ILE A 290 -29.23 -53.44 -5.05
C ILE A 290 -28.99 -52.74 -3.69
N SER A 291 -29.32 -53.40 -2.57
CA SER A 291 -29.06 -52.87 -1.23
C SER A 291 -27.57 -52.66 -0.94
N LEU A 292 -26.72 -53.62 -1.31
CA LEU A 292 -25.26 -53.51 -1.20
C LEU A 292 -24.72 -52.36 -2.07
N GLN A 293 -25.14 -52.29 -3.34
CA GLN A 293 -24.73 -51.22 -4.25
C GLN A 293 -25.14 -49.84 -3.72
N LYS A 294 -26.35 -49.72 -3.14
CA LYS A 294 -26.82 -48.50 -2.50
C LYS A 294 -25.96 -48.11 -1.28
N ALA A 295 -25.63 -49.07 -0.41
CA ALA A 295 -24.77 -48.83 0.74
C ALA A 295 -23.36 -48.36 0.30
N GLN A 296 -22.80 -48.98 -0.73
CA GLN A 296 -21.50 -48.59 -1.29
C GLN A 296 -21.53 -47.17 -1.86
N HIS A 297 -22.53 -46.82 -2.68
CA HIS A 297 -22.68 -45.45 -3.19
C HIS A 297 -22.85 -44.41 -2.07
N GLN A 298 -23.52 -44.76 -0.97
CA GLN A 298 -23.66 -43.86 0.19
C GLN A 298 -22.32 -43.67 0.93
N LEU A 299 -21.50 -44.72 1.05
CA LEU A 299 -20.14 -44.65 1.58
C LEU A 299 -19.23 -43.80 0.69
N ASP A 300 -19.30 -44.00 -0.63
CA ASP A 300 -18.47 -43.28 -1.61
C ASP A 300 -18.81 -41.78 -1.63
N LEU A 301 -20.10 -41.41 -1.58
CA LEU A 301 -20.55 -40.02 -1.43
C LEU A 301 -20.10 -39.37 -0.12
N LYS A 302 -19.83 -40.16 0.93
CA LYS A 302 -19.34 -39.67 2.24
C LYS A 302 -17.82 -39.60 2.31
N LYS A 303 -17.11 -40.43 1.55
CA LYS A 303 -15.65 -40.38 1.36
C LYS A 303 -15.21 -39.38 0.27
N ALA A 304 -16.14 -38.88 -0.55
CA ALA A 304 -15.86 -37.90 -1.58
C ALA A 304 -15.21 -36.63 -0.99
N PRO A 305 -14.14 -36.10 -1.62
CA PRO A 305 -13.51 -34.87 -1.17
C PRO A 305 -14.46 -33.66 -1.32
N PRO A 306 -14.28 -32.60 -0.53
CA PRO A 306 -15.04 -31.35 -0.68
C PRO A 306 -14.85 -30.76 -2.09
N MET A 307 -15.89 -30.11 -2.62
CA MET A 307 -15.84 -29.55 -3.96
C MET A 307 -14.86 -28.37 -4.01
N GLN A 308 -14.17 -28.20 -5.14
CA GLN A 308 -13.21 -27.09 -5.33
C GLN A 308 -13.87 -25.71 -5.11
N ALA A 309 -15.13 -25.55 -5.49
CA ALA A 309 -15.89 -24.34 -5.24
C ALA A 309 -16.08 -24.03 -3.74
N ASP A 310 -16.27 -25.04 -2.89
CA ASP A 310 -16.39 -24.88 -1.43
C ASP A 310 -15.04 -24.51 -0.81
N ILE A 311 -13.97 -25.15 -1.28
CA ILE A 311 -12.58 -24.85 -0.89
C ILE A 311 -12.25 -23.39 -1.20
N ASP A 312 -12.60 -22.90 -2.39
CA ASP A 312 -12.28 -21.53 -2.81
C ASP A 312 -13.19 -20.50 -2.12
N LEU A 313 -14.45 -20.83 -1.83
CA LEU A 313 -15.33 -20.02 -0.98
C LEU A 313 -14.76 -19.88 0.44
N ALA A 314 -14.29 -20.97 1.05
CA ALA A 314 -13.69 -20.93 2.39
C ALA A 314 -12.37 -20.14 2.42
N LYS A 315 -11.53 -20.25 1.38
CA LYS A 315 -10.34 -19.38 1.23
C LYS A 315 -10.71 -17.90 1.08
N ALA A 316 -11.75 -17.58 0.33
CA ALA A 316 -12.24 -16.20 0.20
C ALA A 316 -12.75 -15.64 1.54
N GLN A 317 -13.37 -16.47 2.38
CA GLN A 317 -13.76 -16.10 3.75
C GLN A 317 -12.54 -15.82 4.64
N ILE A 318 -11.48 -16.65 4.59
CA ILE A 318 -10.21 -16.39 5.29
C ILE A 318 -9.62 -15.05 4.85
N LEU A 319 -9.52 -14.81 3.52
CA LEU A 319 -8.97 -13.57 2.99
C LEU A 319 -9.79 -12.34 3.42
N SER A 320 -11.12 -12.45 3.44
CA SER A 320 -12.00 -11.39 3.93
C SER A 320 -11.81 -11.11 5.42
N ALA A 321 -11.68 -12.15 6.24
CA ALA A 321 -11.42 -12.02 7.68
C ALA A 321 -10.03 -11.45 7.98
N GLN A 322 -9.01 -11.84 7.20
CA GLN A 322 -7.67 -11.24 7.29
C GLN A 322 -7.72 -9.73 7.01
N GLY A 323 -8.43 -9.30 5.97
CA GLY A 323 -8.63 -7.87 5.67
C GLY A 323 -9.32 -7.11 6.81
N GLN A 324 -10.19 -7.76 7.59
CA GLN A 324 -10.79 -7.17 8.81
C GLN A 324 -9.75 -7.04 9.94
N VAL A 325 -8.86 -8.03 10.11
CA VAL A 325 -7.74 -7.97 11.08
C VAL A 325 -6.79 -6.84 10.72
N ASP A 326 -6.42 -6.71 9.44
CA ASP A 326 -5.51 -5.67 8.95
C ASP A 326 -6.10 -4.27 9.16
N SER A 327 -7.38 -4.08 8.78
CA SER A 327 -8.12 -2.83 8.99
C SER A 327 -8.21 -2.46 10.48
N ALA A 328 -8.55 -3.41 11.35
CA ALA A 328 -8.59 -3.18 12.79
C ALA A 328 -7.20 -2.90 13.41
N SER A 329 -6.14 -3.49 12.85
CA SER A 329 -4.75 -3.24 13.26
C SER A 329 -4.28 -1.84 12.87
N VAL A 330 -4.60 -1.38 11.65
CA VAL A 330 -4.37 0.01 11.21
C VAL A 330 -5.14 0.98 12.10
N ALA A 331 -6.43 0.72 12.35
CA ALA A 331 -7.24 1.57 13.24
C ALA A 331 -6.65 1.67 14.67
N LEU A 332 -6.06 0.59 15.21
CA LEU A 332 -5.35 0.61 16.49
C LEU A 332 -4.04 1.41 16.45
N ASN A 333 -3.27 1.29 15.38
CA ASN A 333 -2.01 2.04 15.19
C ASN A 333 -2.26 3.55 15.04
N ASN A 334 -3.36 3.95 14.40
CA ASN A 334 -3.75 5.35 14.22
C ASN A 334 -4.08 6.10 15.53
N LEU A 335 -4.19 5.37 16.65
CA LEU A 335 -4.36 5.91 18.01
C LEU A 335 -3.03 6.21 18.72
N ILE A 336 -1.89 5.99 18.05
CA ILE A 336 -0.53 6.19 18.58
C ILE A 336 0.19 7.23 17.72
N ILE A 337 0.78 8.24 18.37
CA ILE A 337 1.80 9.10 17.72
C ILE A 337 3.18 8.49 18.00
N VAL A 338 3.94 8.24 16.93
CA VAL A 338 5.34 7.82 16.98
C VAL A 338 6.24 8.86 16.31
N ALA A 339 7.49 8.98 16.75
CA ALA A 339 8.46 9.89 16.15
C ALA A 339 8.88 9.37 14.74
N PRO A 340 8.68 10.13 13.65
CA PRO A 340 9.08 9.69 12.31
C PRO A 340 10.60 9.75 12.07
N SER A 341 11.32 10.53 12.88
CA SER A 341 12.78 10.69 12.89
C SER A 341 13.27 10.89 14.33
N ALA A 342 14.59 10.93 14.54
CA ALA A 342 15.15 11.38 15.82
C ALA A 342 15.10 12.92 15.93
N GLY A 343 14.93 13.44 17.15
CA GLY A 343 14.84 14.88 17.39
C GLY A 343 14.63 15.23 18.86
N THR A 344 14.18 16.44 19.13
CA THR A 344 13.83 16.95 20.46
C THR A 344 12.40 17.47 20.44
N ILE A 345 11.63 17.17 21.48
CA ILE A 345 10.26 17.68 21.64
C ILE A 345 10.32 19.16 22.04
N THR A 346 9.74 20.05 21.24
CA THR A 346 9.79 21.50 21.50
C THR A 346 8.49 22.08 22.04
N GLU A 347 7.35 21.42 21.80
CA GLU A 347 6.04 21.84 22.29
C GLU A 347 5.17 20.58 22.49
N VAL A 348 4.45 20.50 23.62
CA VAL A 348 3.46 19.45 23.89
C VAL A 348 2.10 20.12 24.14
N VAL A 349 1.30 20.23 23.09
CA VAL A 349 -0.01 20.88 23.11
C VAL A 349 -1.02 20.02 23.89
N THR A 350 -1.02 18.72 23.59
CA THR A 350 -2.01 17.75 24.08
C THR A 350 -1.75 17.28 25.50
N LYS A 351 -2.80 17.21 26.33
CA LYS A 351 -2.73 16.77 27.74
C LYS A 351 -3.48 15.46 27.99
N ILE A 352 -3.06 14.71 29.02
CA ILE A 352 -3.74 13.49 29.45
C ILE A 352 -5.16 13.82 29.93
N GLY A 353 -6.15 13.06 29.49
CA GLY A 353 -7.57 13.27 29.77
C GLY A 353 -8.27 14.26 28.81
N GLU A 354 -7.54 14.90 27.91
CA GLU A 354 -8.10 15.77 26.87
C GLU A 354 -8.73 14.96 25.73
N GLN A 355 -9.72 15.54 25.03
CA GLN A 355 -10.31 14.98 23.82
C GLN A 355 -9.53 15.46 22.60
N ALA A 356 -8.66 14.61 22.04
CA ALA A 356 -7.93 14.91 20.82
C ALA A 356 -8.85 14.83 19.58
N THR A 357 -8.64 15.74 18.64
CA THR A 357 -9.25 15.73 17.31
C THR A 357 -8.26 15.21 16.27
N ALA A 358 -8.77 14.51 15.25
CA ALA A 358 -7.93 13.97 14.18
C ALA A 358 -7.23 15.10 13.39
N MET A 359 -5.97 14.87 13.03
CA MET A 359 -5.08 15.80 12.33
C MET A 359 -4.79 17.13 13.04
N ALA A 360 -5.23 17.31 14.29
CA ALA A 360 -4.85 18.47 15.09
C ALA A 360 -3.41 18.31 15.62
N LYS A 361 -2.68 19.43 15.65
CA LYS A 361 -1.33 19.54 16.22
C LYS A 361 -1.35 19.14 17.70
N ALA A 362 -0.60 18.09 18.03
CA ALA A 362 -0.52 17.54 19.38
C ALA A 362 0.89 17.70 19.99
N ILE A 363 1.94 17.44 19.21
CA ILE A 363 3.34 17.43 19.63
C ILE A 363 4.21 18.01 18.50
N VAL A 364 5.21 18.83 18.82
CA VAL A 364 6.20 19.32 17.86
C VAL A 364 7.54 18.62 18.05
N LEU A 365 8.10 18.11 16.97
CA LEU A 365 9.41 17.47 16.92
C LEU A 365 10.38 18.31 16.07
N GLN A 366 11.46 18.79 16.67
CA GLN A 366 12.51 19.55 15.98
C GLN A 366 13.92 18.99 16.19
N ASP A 367 14.77 19.09 15.17
CA ASP A 367 16.20 18.80 15.27
C ASP A 367 16.99 20.03 15.73
N VAL A 368 17.07 20.20 17.05
CA VAL A 368 17.86 21.28 17.69
C VAL A 368 19.38 21.12 17.56
N GLY A 369 19.87 20.04 16.94
CA GLY A 369 21.29 19.82 16.67
C GLY A 369 21.74 20.36 15.32
N ASN A 370 20.88 20.31 14.30
CA ASN A 370 21.17 20.77 12.94
C ASN A 370 20.32 22.00 12.58
N LEU A 371 20.82 23.17 12.98
CA LEU A 371 20.18 24.46 12.77
C LEU A 371 20.82 25.24 11.61
N TYR A 372 20.01 26.00 10.88
CA TYR A 372 20.44 26.90 9.81
C TYR A 372 19.73 28.26 9.95
N ALA A 373 20.29 29.30 9.35
CA ALA A 373 19.63 30.61 9.30
C ALA A 373 18.88 30.76 7.96
N GLU A 374 17.60 31.09 8.00
CA GLU A 374 16.80 31.45 6.83
C GLU A 374 16.57 32.96 6.80
N ALA A 375 16.91 33.61 5.68
CA ALA A 375 16.73 35.06 5.50
C ALA A 375 15.98 35.36 4.20
N ASN A 376 15.30 36.49 4.16
CA ASN A 376 14.71 37.04 2.93
C ASN A 376 15.62 38.16 2.42
N VAL A 377 16.00 38.10 1.15
CA VAL A 377 16.84 39.12 0.50
C VAL A 377 16.15 39.69 -0.73
N SER A 378 16.11 41.02 -0.82
CA SER A 378 15.46 41.73 -1.91
C SER A 378 16.09 41.43 -3.28
N GLU A 379 15.25 41.46 -4.32
CA GLU A 379 15.61 41.33 -5.74
C GLU A 379 16.80 42.23 -6.17
N ALA A 380 16.95 43.41 -5.56
CA ALA A 380 18.08 44.32 -5.83
C ALA A 380 19.45 43.70 -5.51
N ASN A 381 19.54 42.85 -4.47
CA ASN A 381 20.78 42.30 -3.95
C ASN A 381 20.98 40.82 -4.35
N ILE A 382 19.91 40.11 -4.73
CA ILE A 382 19.97 38.68 -5.04
C ILE A 382 20.86 38.35 -6.25
N ALA A 383 21.04 39.29 -7.19
CA ALA A 383 21.85 39.09 -8.38
C ALA A 383 23.36 38.94 -8.10
N SER A 384 23.86 39.53 -7.00
CA SER A 384 25.26 39.43 -6.57
C SER A 384 25.54 38.20 -5.69
N LEU A 385 24.48 37.59 -5.13
CA LEU A 385 24.58 36.47 -4.19
C LEU A 385 24.86 35.12 -4.90
N LYS A 386 25.74 34.32 -4.30
CA LYS A 386 26.18 33.01 -4.79
C LYS A 386 26.30 32.03 -3.63
N THR A 387 26.04 30.75 -3.89
CA THR A 387 26.28 29.71 -2.89
C THR A 387 27.77 29.59 -2.57
N GLY A 388 28.10 29.31 -1.32
CA GLY A 388 29.47 29.19 -0.79
C GLY A 388 30.08 30.50 -0.25
N GLN A 389 29.46 31.66 -0.50
CA GLN A 389 29.86 32.94 0.08
C GLN A 389 29.88 32.88 1.62
N ASP A 390 30.86 33.56 2.22
CA ASP A 390 31.02 33.65 3.67
C ASP A 390 29.94 34.53 4.28
N ILE A 391 29.45 34.09 5.44
CA ILE A 391 28.46 34.78 6.25
C ILE A 391 29.07 35.05 7.61
N ASP A 392 28.94 36.30 8.06
CA ASP A 392 29.10 36.69 9.45
C ASP A 392 27.72 36.86 10.11
N TYR A 393 27.51 36.15 11.22
CA TYR A 393 26.30 36.21 12.02
C TYR A 393 26.54 36.92 13.34
N THR A 394 25.63 37.82 13.70
CA THR A 394 25.44 38.26 15.09
C THR A 394 24.04 37.90 15.56
N PHE A 395 23.90 37.52 16.83
CA PHE A 395 22.62 37.13 17.42
C PHE A 395 22.29 38.08 18.56
N ASP A 396 21.13 38.73 18.50
CA ASP A 396 20.68 39.70 19.52
C ASP A 396 20.73 39.10 20.94
N ALA A 397 20.42 37.81 21.06
CA ALA A 397 20.44 37.05 22.31
C ALA A 397 21.84 36.71 22.85
N LEU A 398 22.90 36.77 22.03
CA LEU A 398 24.28 36.46 22.42
C LEU A 398 25.15 37.72 22.62
N GLY A 399 24.67 38.88 22.16
CA GLY A 399 25.33 40.18 22.20
C GLY A 399 25.90 40.59 20.84
N PRO A 400 25.90 41.88 20.49
CA PRO A 400 26.27 42.37 19.16
C PRO A 400 27.75 42.13 18.82
N ASP A 401 28.63 42.09 19.83
CA ASP A 401 30.09 41.93 19.64
C ASP A 401 30.52 40.48 19.34
N LYS A 402 29.58 39.53 19.28
CA LYS A 402 29.86 38.11 19.03
C LYS A 402 29.50 37.71 17.61
N HIS A 403 30.53 37.72 16.79
CA HIS A 403 30.56 37.29 15.41
C HIS A 403 30.71 35.76 15.31
N PHE A 404 29.95 35.14 14.43
CA PHE A 404 29.97 33.70 14.17
C PHE A 404 29.94 33.42 12.68
N SER A 405 30.81 32.55 12.20
CA SER A 405 30.92 32.25 10.78
C SER A 405 29.85 31.28 10.30
N GLY A 406 29.59 31.33 8.99
CA GLY A 406 28.83 30.35 8.24
C GLY A 406 28.98 30.60 6.75
N LYS A 407 28.19 29.89 5.93
CA LYS A 407 28.20 30.03 4.46
C LYS A 407 26.81 29.97 3.86
N VAL A 408 26.61 30.62 2.72
CA VAL A 408 25.37 30.51 1.93
C VAL A 408 25.26 29.09 1.37
N THR A 409 24.36 28.27 1.90
CA THR A 409 24.17 26.87 1.46
C THR A 409 23.15 26.73 0.35
N THR A 410 22.12 27.59 0.32
CA THR A 410 21.06 27.53 -0.69
C THR A 410 20.47 28.91 -0.95
N ILE A 411 20.26 29.22 -2.22
CA ILE A 411 19.47 30.37 -2.68
C ILE A 411 18.23 29.78 -3.36
N ASN A 412 17.04 30.08 -2.85
CA ASN A 412 15.80 29.56 -3.40
C ASN A 412 15.44 30.33 -4.68
N PRO A 413 15.26 29.68 -5.84
CA PRO A 413 14.87 30.37 -7.07
C PRO A 413 13.43 30.89 -7.06
N ALA A 414 12.58 30.44 -6.13
CA ALA A 414 11.22 30.96 -5.96
C ALA A 414 11.23 32.26 -5.13
N SER A 415 10.62 33.32 -5.68
CA SER A 415 10.43 34.58 -4.97
C SER A 415 9.21 34.55 -4.05
N THR A 416 9.22 35.42 -3.06
CA THR A 416 8.13 35.69 -2.12
C THR A 416 7.88 37.19 -2.07
N VAL A 417 6.62 37.62 -2.10
CA VAL A 417 6.27 39.05 -1.99
C VAL A 417 5.91 39.36 -0.55
N ILE A 418 6.74 40.16 0.13
CA ILE A 418 6.53 40.60 1.51
C ILE A 418 6.28 42.11 1.49
N SER A 419 5.10 42.54 1.94
CA SER A 419 4.69 43.95 1.97
C SER A 419 4.81 44.69 0.61
N GLY A 420 4.75 43.96 -0.50
CA GLY A 420 4.89 44.52 -1.86
C GLY A 420 6.31 44.55 -2.42
N VAL A 421 7.33 44.14 -1.64
CA VAL A 421 8.72 43.95 -2.09
C VAL A 421 8.93 42.51 -2.52
N VAL A 422 9.67 42.31 -3.61
CA VAL A 422 10.07 40.97 -4.09
C VAL A 422 11.35 40.55 -3.36
N ASP A 423 11.24 39.51 -2.55
CA ASP A 423 12.34 38.89 -1.83
C ASP A 423 12.57 37.45 -2.28
N TYR A 424 13.79 36.97 -2.10
CA TYR A 424 14.20 35.58 -2.32
C TYR A 424 14.72 34.99 -1.02
N LYS A 425 14.31 33.74 -0.74
CA LYS A 425 14.75 33.02 0.46
C LYS A 425 16.15 32.47 0.29
N ILE A 426 17.03 32.76 1.24
CA ILE A 426 18.36 32.16 1.34
C ILE A 426 18.50 31.36 2.63
N LYS A 427 19.33 30.31 2.59
CA LYS A 427 19.70 29.51 3.75
C LYS A 427 21.22 29.54 3.92
N GLY A 428 21.69 29.72 5.14
CA GLY A 428 23.10 29.57 5.50
C GLY A 428 23.29 28.62 6.68
N ASN A 429 24.37 27.84 6.67
CA ASN A 429 24.74 27.01 7.82
C ASN A 429 25.29 27.90 8.95
N ILE A 430 25.03 27.50 10.19
CA ILE A 430 25.52 28.21 11.37
C ILE A 430 26.64 27.38 12.00
N GLU A 431 27.87 27.90 12.08
CA GLU A 431 29.02 27.12 12.57
C GLU A 431 29.34 27.39 14.04
N ASN A 432 29.40 26.32 14.84
CA ASN A 432 29.92 26.31 16.22
C ASN A 432 29.30 27.33 17.20
N VAL A 433 28.04 27.72 17.02
CA VAL A 433 27.37 28.69 17.92
C VAL A 433 26.73 27.97 19.12
N PRO A 434 27.18 28.20 20.36
CA PRO A 434 26.59 27.57 21.54
C PRO A 434 25.24 28.21 21.91
N ASN A 435 24.32 27.40 22.41
CA ASN A 435 23.03 27.81 22.98
C ASN A 435 22.03 28.53 22.05
N ILE A 436 22.22 28.48 20.73
CA ILE A 436 21.17 28.89 19.78
C ILE A 436 19.94 27.99 19.88
N LYS A 437 18.77 28.52 19.52
CA LYS A 437 17.49 27.82 19.48
C LYS A 437 16.73 28.16 18.21
N PRO A 438 15.89 27.24 17.69
CA PRO A 438 14.89 27.58 16.68
C PRO A 438 14.07 28.81 17.08
N GLY A 439 13.73 29.64 16.09
CA GLY A 439 12.94 30.86 16.25
C GLY A 439 13.75 32.12 16.60
N MET A 440 15.02 32.01 17.01
CA MET A 440 15.88 33.18 17.30
C MET A 440 16.12 34.04 16.05
N THR A 441 16.13 35.37 16.21
CA THR A 441 16.60 36.32 15.19
C THR A 441 18.13 36.32 15.13
N ALA A 442 18.67 36.41 13.92
CA ALA A 442 20.09 36.61 13.64
C ALA A 442 20.24 37.71 12.59
N ASN A 443 21.22 38.59 12.76
CA ASN A 443 21.65 39.50 11.70
C ASN A 443 22.68 38.76 10.86
N MET A 444 22.45 38.72 9.55
CA MET A 444 23.24 37.98 8.57
C MET A 444 23.95 38.99 7.65
N THR A 445 25.27 39.07 7.77
CA THR A 445 26.13 39.88 6.89
C THR A 445 26.81 38.95 5.90
N ILE A 446 26.44 39.03 4.62
CA ILE A 446 26.95 38.13 3.58
C ILE A 446 28.04 38.84 2.81
N LEU A 447 29.25 38.29 2.80
CA LEU A 447 30.38 38.85 2.06
C LEU A 447 30.26 38.47 0.58
N ILE A 448 30.02 39.47 -0.27
CA ILE A 448 29.82 39.27 -1.71
C ILE A 448 31.16 39.05 -2.41
N GLU A 449 32.07 40.00 -2.22
CA GLU A 449 33.43 40.00 -2.73
C GLU A 449 34.31 40.84 -1.76
N LYS A 450 35.60 40.53 -1.69
CA LYS A 450 36.60 41.21 -0.87
C LYS A 450 37.88 41.45 -1.65
N LYS A 451 38.47 42.64 -1.51
CA LYS A 451 39.75 43.02 -2.12
C LYS A 451 40.64 43.75 -1.14
N ASP A 452 41.74 43.12 -0.77
CA ASP A 452 42.74 43.71 0.12
C ASP A 452 43.69 44.65 -0.66
N ASN A 453 44.05 45.78 -0.04
CA ASN A 453 45.11 46.70 -0.48
C ASN A 453 44.92 47.29 -1.90
N VAL A 454 43.68 47.61 -2.29
CA VAL A 454 43.33 48.23 -3.57
C VAL A 454 43.15 49.75 -3.47
N LEU A 455 43.40 50.48 -4.55
CA LEU A 455 43.18 51.94 -4.59
C LEU A 455 41.68 52.22 -4.52
N ALA A 456 41.26 52.98 -3.50
CA ALA A 456 39.86 53.34 -3.28
C ALA A 456 39.66 54.86 -3.37
N VAL A 457 38.49 55.26 -3.85
CA VAL A 457 38.00 56.65 -3.81
C VAL A 457 36.53 56.68 -3.38
N PRO A 458 36.05 57.74 -2.70
CA PRO A 458 34.62 57.91 -2.46
C PRO A 458 33.84 57.97 -3.77
N SER A 459 32.67 57.35 -3.83
CA SER A 459 31.82 57.31 -5.03
C SER A 459 31.43 58.71 -5.53
N THR A 460 31.37 59.69 -4.63
CA THR A 460 31.14 61.12 -4.93
C THR A 460 32.23 61.78 -5.77
N ALA A 461 33.45 61.23 -5.80
CA ALA A 461 34.55 61.71 -6.65
C ALA A 461 34.44 61.26 -8.11
N ILE A 462 33.57 60.29 -8.42
CA ILE A 462 33.45 59.68 -9.75
C ILE A 462 32.37 60.37 -10.56
N ILE A 463 32.73 60.77 -11.78
CA ILE A 463 31.89 61.53 -12.69
C ILE A 463 31.66 60.73 -13.95
N ASN A 464 30.39 60.41 -14.23
CA ASN A 464 29.98 59.74 -15.45
C ASN A 464 29.80 60.77 -16.59
N LYS A 465 30.56 60.64 -17.69
CA LYS A 465 30.39 61.42 -18.93
C LYS A 465 30.49 60.50 -20.14
N ASN A 466 29.52 60.56 -21.05
CA ASN A 466 29.52 59.81 -22.32
C ASN A 466 29.87 58.31 -22.14
N SER A 467 29.25 57.66 -21.15
CA SER A 467 29.49 56.26 -20.77
C SER A 467 30.92 55.92 -20.33
N LYS A 468 31.73 56.92 -19.96
CA LYS A 468 33.05 56.77 -19.35
C LYS A 468 33.10 57.40 -17.96
N LYS A 469 33.89 56.80 -17.08
CA LYS A 469 34.12 57.28 -15.71
C LYS A 469 35.36 58.17 -15.65
N TYR A 470 35.26 59.27 -14.93
CA TYR A 470 36.34 60.24 -14.73
C TYR A 470 36.44 60.62 -13.25
N VAL A 471 37.66 60.85 -12.78
CA VAL A 471 37.93 61.46 -11.47
C VAL A 471 38.69 62.76 -11.69
N ARG A 472 38.34 63.79 -10.91
CA ARG A 472 39.03 65.09 -10.94
C ARG A 472 40.24 65.05 -10.02
N VAL A 473 41.43 65.00 -10.61
CA VAL A 473 42.71 65.08 -9.88
C VAL A 473 43.08 66.55 -9.69
N VAL A 474 43.48 66.90 -8.48
CA VAL A 474 43.79 68.28 -8.06
C VAL A 474 45.20 68.66 -8.48
N ASP A 475 45.33 69.71 -9.28
CA ASP A 475 46.62 70.29 -9.67
C ASP A 475 47.13 71.32 -8.64
N ASP A 476 46.21 72.13 -8.09
CA ASP A 476 46.50 73.11 -7.03
C ASP A 476 45.23 73.39 -6.21
N SER A 477 45.20 72.89 -4.98
CA SER A 477 44.05 73.04 -4.06
C SER A 477 43.78 74.49 -3.65
N LYS A 478 44.76 75.40 -3.78
CA LYS A 478 44.60 76.83 -3.46
C LYS A 478 44.11 77.65 -4.65
N LYS A 479 44.23 77.14 -5.88
CA LYS A 479 43.73 77.78 -7.11
C LYS A 479 42.48 77.14 -7.70
N ILE A 480 42.07 75.97 -7.18
CA ILE A 480 40.91 75.19 -7.66
C ILE A 480 41.10 74.80 -9.14
N THR A 481 42.33 74.42 -9.47
CA THR A 481 42.66 73.80 -10.76
C THR A 481 42.69 72.29 -10.58
N TYR A 482 41.94 71.60 -11.44
CA TYR A 482 41.88 70.15 -11.52
C TYR A 482 41.77 69.73 -12.99
N HIS A 483 42.25 68.54 -13.31
CA HIS A 483 42.02 67.90 -14.60
C HIS A 483 41.22 66.61 -14.43
N GLU A 484 40.44 66.24 -15.45
CA GLU A 484 39.63 65.03 -15.43
C GLU A 484 40.44 63.87 -16.01
N VAL A 485 40.81 62.91 -15.16
CA VAL A 485 41.50 61.68 -15.53
C VAL A 485 40.44 60.61 -15.79
N GLN A 486 40.50 59.93 -16.94
CA GLN A 486 39.64 58.77 -17.19
C GLN A 486 40.11 57.63 -16.29
N VAL A 487 39.18 56.99 -15.60
CA VAL A 487 39.47 55.85 -14.70
C VAL A 487 38.67 54.63 -15.11
N ASP A 488 39.27 53.46 -14.95
CA ASP A 488 38.54 52.19 -14.94
C ASP A 488 38.26 51.82 -13.49
N THR A 489 36.98 51.63 -13.16
CA THR A 489 36.53 51.30 -11.80
C THR A 489 36.17 49.83 -11.69
N GLY A 490 36.44 49.22 -10.53
CA GLY A 490 35.97 47.87 -10.22
C GLY A 490 34.77 47.89 -9.28
N MET A 491 34.91 47.16 -8.17
CA MET A 491 33.93 47.00 -7.09
C MET A 491 33.43 48.34 -6.54
N GLU A 492 32.14 48.39 -6.20
CA GLU A 492 31.57 49.37 -5.27
C GLU A 492 31.41 48.68 -3.91
N ALA A 493 32.02 49.26 -2.89
CA ALA A 493 32.21 48.66 -1.58
C ALA A 493 31.50 49.45 -0.48
N ASP A 494 31.37 48.81 0.68
CA ASP A 494 30.69 49.36 1.84
C ASP A 494 31.27 50.73 2.25
N GLY A 495 30.40 51.61 2.76
CA GLY A 495 30.74 53.01 3.05
C GLY A 495 30.77 53.92 1.80
N GLY A 496 30.43 53.41 0.62
CA GLY A 496 30.37 54.20 -0.62
C GLY A 496 31.75 54.46 -1.22
N LEU A 497 32.67 53.51 -1.08
CA LEU A 497 33.98 53.52 -1.72
C LEU A 497 33.91 52.77 -3.05
N ILE A 498 34.66 53.21 -4.05
CA ILE A 498 34.79 52.54 -5.35
C ILE A 498 36.26 52.25 -5.63
N GLU A 499 36.53 51.01 -6.04
CA GLU A 499 37.83 50.52 -6.48
C GLU A 499 38.26 51.20 -7.77
N ILE A 500 39.51 51.65 -7.84
CA ILE A 500 40.16 52.16 -9.05
C ILE A 500 41.16 51.12 -9.56
N ILE A 501 40.82 50.51 -10.70
CA ILE A 501 41.66 49.54 -11.42
C ILE A 501 42.76 50.26 -12.21
N SER A 502 42.41 51.39 -12.84
CA SER A 502 43.33 52.15 -13.69
C SER A 502 43.06 53.66 -13.64
N GLY A 503 44.10 54.44 -13.95
CA GLY A 503 44.01 55.90 -14.14
C GLY A 503 44.57 56.75 -12.99
N LEU A 504 44.51 56.28 -11.74
CA LEU A 504 45.00 57.03 -10.57
C LEU A 504 46.19 56.34 -9.89
N ASN A 505 46.97 57.14 -9.15
CA ASN A 505 48.07 56.70 -8.30
C ASN A 505 47.78 57.00 -6.83
N GLU A 506 48.38 56.21 -5.94
CA GLU A 506 48.33 56.42 -4.49
C GLU A 506 48.87 57.81 -4.10
N GLY A 507 48.18 58.48 -3.17
CA GLY A 507 48.51 59.82 -2.68
C GLY A 507 48.06 60.98 -3.58
N GLN A 508 47.41 60.72 -4.73
CA GLN A 508 46.84 61.80 -5.54
C GLN A 508 45.64 62.45 -4.82
N GLY A 509 45.64 63.79 -4.80
CA GLY A 509 44.49 64.56 -4.33
C GLY A 509 43.36 64.55 -5.36
N ILE A 510 42.15 64.21 -4.94
CA ILE A 510 40.95 64.11 -5.78
C ILE A 510 39.85 65.03 -5.27
N VAL A 511 38.97 65.51 -6.16
CA VAL A 511 37.82 66.36 -5.78
C VAL A 511 36.60 65.48 -5.49
N THR A 512 36.16 65.45 -4.23
CA THR A 512 34.96 64.70 -3.79
C THR A 512 33.68 65.53 -3.84
N TYR A 513 33.78 66.85 -3.70
CA TYR A 513 32.63 67.76 -3.82
C TYR A 513 33.07 69.15 -4.27
N ILE A 514 32.28 69.79 -5.13
CA ILE A 514 32.45 71.19 -5.51
C ILE A 514 31.27 71.97 -4.95
N LYS A 515 31.53 72.86 -3.99
CA LYS A 515 30.52 73.78 -3.48
C LYS A 515 30.33 74.91 -4.52
N PRO A 516 29.12 75.09 -5.07
CA PRO A 516 28.83 76.10 -6.09
C PRO A 516 28.96 77.53 -5.56
#